data_AF-B7L0C2-F1
#
_entry.id   AF-B7L0C2-F1
#
_cell.length_a   1.000
_cell.length_b   1.000
_cell.length_c   1.000
_cell.angle_alpha   90.00
_cell.angle_beta   90.00
_cell.angle_gamma   90.00
#
_symmetry.space_group_name_H-M   'P 1'
#
loop_
_entity.id
_entity.type
_entity.pdbx_description
1 polymer ?
#
loop_
_entity_poly.entity_id
_entity_poly.type
_entity_poly.pdbx_seq_one_letter_code
_entity_poly.pdbx_strand_id
1 'polypeptide(L)'
;MKHLAIATAILFAWPLAAGAESPAAPDTVKTSPEAASPAPDAAPKAPQTAQERQEAKAAKLAGLVRFVGESCKEAQPDYERFKAVVSAMGVDLDAISKGELLMRSMGYTEAYRKNVDESCRKAQEMFGEKGKAIPGLVLRKAS
;
A
#
# COMPACT_ATOMS: atom_id res chain seq x y z
N MET A 1 -1.50 -54.03 20.18
CA MET A 1 -0.23 -54.02 19.41
C MET A 1 0.18 -52.54 19.30
N LYS A 2 1.16 -52.01 20.06
CA LYS A 2 2.62 -51.94 19.75
C LYS A 2 2.81 -51.58 18.26
N HIS A 3 3.35 -50.43 17.85
CA HIS A 3 4.67 -49.79 18.08
C HIS A 3 4.53 -48.25 17.93
N LEU A 4 5.06 -47.32 18.75
CA LEU A 4 6.44 -46.89 19.07
C LEU A 4 7.33 -46.41 17.90
N ALA A 5 7.74 -45.12 18.01
CA ALA A 5 8.92 -44.41 17.47
C ALA A 5 9.02 -44.23 15.93
N ILE A 6 9.52 -43.12 15.38
CA ILE A 6 10.94 -42.71 15.38
C ILE A 6 11.06 -41.20 15.05
N ALA A 7 11.95 -40.52 15.77
CA ALA A 7 12.47 -39.19 15.48
C ALA A 7 13.63 -39.25 14.48
N THR A 8 13.77 -38.25 13.61
CA THR A 8 15.05 -38.01 12.91
C THR A 8 15.26 -36.53 12.63
N ALA A 9 16.31 -36.00 13.27
CA ALA A 9 16.90 -34.69 13.02
C ALA A 9 17.77 -34.71 11.76
N ILE A 10 17.77 -33.62 10.98
CA ILE A 10 18.76 -33.33 9.93
C ILE A 10 18.99 -31.81 10.00
N LEU A 11 19.97 -31.36 10.77
CA LEU A 11 21.36 -31.07 10.41
C LEU A 11 21.54 -29.77 9.60
N PHE A 12 22.05 -28.77 10.32
CA PHE A 12 22.85 -27.65 9.85
C PHE A 12 23.91 -28.09 8.84
N ALA A 13 24.01 -27.39 7.70
CA ALA A 13 25.28 -27.09 7.01
C ALA A 13 25.02 -26.13 5.84
N TRP A 14 25.26 -24.83 6.05
CA TRP A 14 25.53 -23.91 4.94
C TRP A 14 27.05 -23.77 4.82
N PRO A 15 27.64 -23.97 3.64
CA PRO A 15 29.08 -23.93 3.48
C PRO A 15 29.57 -22.49 3.44
N LEU A 16 30.61 -22.21 4.24
CA LEU A 16 31.53 -21.10 4.02
C LEU A 16 32.31 -21.35 2.73
N ALA A 17 32.24 -20.43 1.77
CA ALA A 17 33.21 -20.34 0.69
C ALA A 17 34.20 -19.22 1.04
N ALA A 18 35.38 -19.63 1.52
CA ALA A 18 36.56 -18.81 1.60
C ALA A 18 37.25 -18.80 0.22
N GLY A 19 37.54 -17.62 -0.29
CA GLY A 19 38.44 -17.42 -1.42
C GLY A 19 39.34 -16.24 -1.10
N ALA A 20 40.64 -16.51 -0.91
CA ALA A 20 41.67 -15.52 -0.70
C ALA A 20 42.81 -15.82 -1.67
N GLU A 21 43.15 -14.87 -2.53
CA GLU A 21 44.54 -14.62 -2.96
C GLU A 21 44.67 -13.28 -3.72
N SER A 22 45.77 -12.59 -3.44
CA SER A 22 46.22 -11.24 -3.83
C SER A 22 47.46 -11.38 -4.75
N PRO A 23 47.94 -10.39 -5.56
CA PRO A 23 48.72 -9.24 -5.03
C PRO A 23 48.80 -7.90 -5.84
N ALA A 24 49.19 -6.82 -5.14
CA ALA A 24 50.03 -5.63 -5.47
C ALA A 24 49.80 -4.79 -6.78
N ALA A 25 49.43 -3.48 -6.76
CA ALA A 25 50.13 -2.20 -6.43
C ALA A 25 50.57 -1.41 -7.72
N PRO A 26 50.89 -0.08 -7.74
CA PRO A 26 50.41 1.10 -6.98
C PRO A 26 50.09 2.35 -7.90
N ASP A 27 49.87 3.51 -7.25
CA ASP A 27 50.02 4.92 -7.72
C ASP A 27 48.90 5.68 -8.49
N THR A 28 48.24 6.55 -7.72
CA THR A 28 47.94 7.99 -7.96
C THR A 28 47.49 8.49 -9.34
N VAL A 29 46.23 8.98 -9.40
CA VAL A 29 45.81 10.27 -10.03
C VAL A 29 44.54 10.73 -9.28
N LYS A 30 44.63 11.65 -8.31
CA LYS A 30 44.43 13.10 -8.42
C LYS A 30 43.14 13.55 -9.14
N THR A 31 42.17 14.00 -8.32
CA THR A 31 41.23 15.12 -8.58
C THR A 31 40.06 14.92 -9.55
N SER A 32 38.86 15.01 -8.97
CA SER A 32 37.52 15.26 -9.53
C SER A 32 37.47 16.48 -10.50
N PRO A 33 36.47 16.62 -11.40
CA PRO A 33 35.08 16.82 -10.96
C PRO A 33 34.00 16.14 -11.83
N GLU A 34 32.86 15.88 -11.17
CA GLU A 34 31.54 16.24 -11.70
C GLU A 34 31.13 15.66 -13.06
N ALA A 35 30.39 14.56 -13.00
CA ALA A 35 29.13 14.46 -13.71
C ALA A 35 28.20 13.59 -12.85
N ALA A 36 27.73 14.15 -11.73
CA ALA A 36 26.56 13.63 -11.07
C ALA A 36 25.37 13.90 -11.98
N SER A 37 25.13 13.00 -12.93
CA SER A 37 23.86 12.93 -13.62
C SER A 37 22.78 12.72 -12.56
N PRO A 38 21.77 13.61 -12.43
CA PRO A 38 20.63 13.30 -11.59
C PRO A 38 19.86 12.19 -12.31
N ALA A 39 20.01 10.95 -11.85
CA ALA A 39 19.11 9.89 -12.28
C ALA A 39 17.69 10.27 -11.85
N PRO A 40 16.72 10.40 -12.77
CA PRO A 40 15.34 10.65 -12.41
C PRO A 40 14.69 9.32 -12.03
N ASP A 41 15.03 8.80 -10.86
CA ASP A 41 14.46 7.57 -10.32
C ASP A 41 13.95 7.81 -8.90
N ALA A 42 12.97 8.71 -8.80
CA ALA A 42 12.17 8.82 -7.58
C ALA A 42 10.99 7.85 -7.71
N ALA A 43 11.23 6.58 -7.36
CA ALA A 43 10.14 5.74 -6.87
C ALA A 43 9.36 6.54 -5.80
N PRO A 44 8.01 6.44 -5.73
CA PRO A 44 7.23 7.23 -4.79
C PRO A 44 7.78 7.03 -3.38
N LYS A 45 8.26 8.11 -2.75
CA LYS A 45 8.79 8.06 -1.39
C LYS A 45 7.68 7.58 -0.47
N ALA A 46 7.97 6.56 0.35
CA ALA A 46 7.04 6.13 1.38
C ALA A 46 6.71 7.31 2.32
N PRO A 47 5.46 7.44 2.82
CA PRO A 47 5.09 8.49 3.76
C PRO A 47 5.98 8.47 5.01
N GLN A 48 6.65 9.58 5.30
CA GLN A 48 7.68 9.65 6.35
C GLN A 48 7.10 10.18 7.67
N THR A 49 6.16 11.11 7.59
CA THR A 49 5.51 11.70 8.77
C THR A 49 4.19 11.00 9.12
N ALA A 50 3.71 11.23 10.35
CA ALA A 50 2.39 10.76 10.75
C ALA A 50 1.28 11.38 9.89
N GLN A 51 1.42 12.66 9.54
CA GLN A 51 0.46 13.38 8.69
C GLN A 51 0.42 12.78 7.27
N GLU A 52 1.57 12.59 6.63
CA GLU A 52 1.63 11.98 5.29
C GLU A 52 1.04 10.57 5.27
N ARG A 53 1.18 9.81 6.37
CA ARG A 53 0.52 8.50 6.51
C ARG A 53 -1.00 8.62 6.57
N GLN A 54 -1.53 9.63 7.25
CA GLN A 54 -2.97 9.89 7.26
C GLN A 54 -3.46 10.33 5.89
N GLU A 55 -2.75 11.20 5.21
CA GLU A 55 -3.05 11.62 3.84
C GLU A 55 -3.04 10.45 2.85
N ALA A 56 -2.07 9.54 2.97
CA ALA A 56 -2.04 8.33 2.15
C ALA A 56 -3.24 7.40 2.42
N LYS A 57 -3.64 7.24 3.69
CA LYS A 57 -4.86 6.49 4.06
C LYS A 57 -6.12 7.17 3.52
N ALA A 58 -6.22 8.49 3.63
CA ALA A 58 -7.35 9.25 3.15
C ALA A 58 -7.48 9.18 1.62
N ALA A 59 -6.37 9.29 0.88
CA ALA A 59 -6.34 9.08 -0.57
C ALA A 59 -6.76 7.66 -0.95
N LYS A 60 -6.31 6.63 -0.22
CA LYS A 60 -6.76 5.25 -0.44
C LYS A 60 -8.26 5.07 -0.20
N LEU A 61 -8.78 5.74 0.83
CA LEU A 61 -10.21 5.72 1.16
C LEU A 61 -11.04 6.42 0.10
N ALA A 62 -10.59 7.57 -0.39
CA ALA A 62 -11.23 8.31 -1.46
C ALA A 62 -11.30 7.48 -2.75
N GLY A 63 -10.21 6.78 -3.09
CA GLY A 63 -10.16 5.91 -4.25
C GLY A 63 -11.14 4.74 -4.15
N LEU A 64 -11.30 4.17 -2.94
CA LEU A 64 -12.28 3.12 -2.65
C LEU A 64 -13.72 3.65 -2.79
N VAL A 65 -14.02 4.78 -2.16
CA VAL A 65 -15.35 5.41 -2.19
C VAL A 65 -15.78 5.73 -3.61
N ARG A 66 -14.87 6.27 -4.42
CA ARG A 66 -15.10 6.49 -5.84
C ARG A 66 -15.38 5.19 -6.59
N PHE A 67 -14.52 4.19 -6.44
CA PHE A 67 -14.70 2.89 -7.06
C PHE A 67 -16.07 2.27 -6.73
N VAL A 68 -16.47 2.30 -5.46
CA VAL A 68 -17.76 1.77 -5.02
C VAL A 68 -18.91 2.48 -5.71
N GLY A 69 -18.89 3.82 -5.72
CA GLY A 69 -19.95 4.62 -6.34
C GLY A 69 -20.09 4.37 -7.84
N GLU A 70 -18.98 4.15 -8.53
CA GLU A 70 -18.95 4.01 -9.99
C GLU A 70 -19.11 2.56 -10.49
N SER A 71 -18.65 1.56 -9.71
CA SER A 71 -18.49 0.18 -10.20
C SER A 71 -19.33 -0.87 -9.44
N CYS A 72 -19.77 -0.61 -8.20
CA CYS A 72 -20.52 -1.59 -7.43
C CYS A 72 -22.04 -1.43 -7.64
N LYS A 73 -22.67 -2.46 -8.21
CA LYS A 73 -24.11 -2.44 -8.52
C LYS A 73 -25.01 -2.48 -7.30
N GLU A 74 -24.65 -3.27 -6.28
CA GLU A 74 -25.45 -3.47 -5.06
C GLU A 74 -25.00 -2.62 -3.86
N ALA A 75 -23.99 -1.76 -4.04
CA ALA A 75 -23.40 -0.98 -2.97
C ALA A 75 -23.24 0.50 -3.36
N GLN A 76 -23.31 1.38 -2.38
CA GLN A 76 -23.05 2.80 -2.53
C GLN A 76 -22.20 3.30 -1.36
N PRO A 77 -21.32 4.29 -1.56
CA PRO A 77 -20.61 4.90 -0.45
C PRO A 77 -21.55 5.77 0.39
N ASP A 78 -21.26 5.86 1.69
CA ASP A 78 -21.77 6.91 2.56
C ASP A 78 -20.78 8.09 2.55
N TYR A 79 -21.11 9.13 1.78
CA TYR A 79 -20.26 10.30 1.63
C TYR A 79 -20.17 11.16 2.90
N GLU A 80 -21.20 11.18 3.74
CA GLU A 80 -21.14 11.89 5.02
C GLU A 80 -20.18 11.18 5.97
N ARG A 81 -20.27 9.85 6.04
CA ARG A 81 -19.34 9.02 6.81
C ARG A 81 -17.91 9.17 6.30
N PHE A 82 -17.70 9.18 4.99
CA PHE A 82 -16.40 9.43 4.38
C PHE A 82 -15.81 10.77 4.83
N LYS A 83 -16.58 11.87 4.70
CA LYS A 83 -16.13 13.20 5.12
C LYS A 83 -15.74 13.23 6.59
N ALA A 84 -16.58 12.68 7.47
CA ALA A 84 -16.31 12.64 8.90
C ALA A 84 -15.01 11.88 9.23
N VAL A 85 -14.77 10.75 8.56
CA VAL A 85 -13.56 9.93 8.79
C VAL A 85 -12.31 10.64 8.31
N VAL A 86 -12.35 11.27 7.14
CA VAL A 86 -11.22 12.04 6.61
C VAL A 86 -10.90 13.24 7.51
N SER A 87 -11.92 13.99 7.96
CA SER A 87 -11.72 15.10 8.88
C SER A 87 -11.15 14.63 10.22
N ALA A 88 -11.58 13.48 10.74
CA ALA A 88 -11.01 12.87 11.95
C ALA A 88 -9.54 12.42 11.79
N MET A 89 -9.09 12.18 10.55
CA MET A 89 -7.67 11.94 10.24
C MET A 89 -6.84 13.23 10.19
N GLY A 90 -7.46 14.41 10.32
CA GLY A 90 -6.78 15.70 10.18
C GLY A 90 -6.38 16.03 8.74
N VAL A 91 -7.06 15.43 7.75
CA VAL A 91 -6.79 15.65 6.33
C VAL A 91 -7.87 16.56 5.76
N ASP A 92 -7.44 17.57 5.00
CA ASP A 92 -8.36 18.48 4.30
C ASP A 92 -9.04 17.77 3.11
N LEU A 93 -10.37 17.86 3.04
CA LEU A 93 -11.17 17.28 1.97
C LEU A 93 -10.88 17.93 0.61
N ASP A 94 -10.55 19.23 0.61
CA ASP A 94 -10.19 19.93 -0.62
C ASP A 94 -8.86 19.42 -1.17
N ALA A 95 -7.91 19.10 -0.29
CA ALA A 95 -6.63 18.49 -0.67
C ALA A 95 -6.81 17.10 -1.31
N ILE A 96 -7.79 16.31 -0.89
CA ILE A 96 -8.10 15.01 -1.52
C ILE A 96 -8.70 15.17 -2.92
N SER A 97 -9.43 16.27 -3.15
CA SER A 97 -10.12 16.54 -4.41
C SER A 97 -9.22 17.16 -5.48
N LYS A 98 -7.94 17.44 -5.17
CA LYS A 98 -6.98 18.06 -6.09
C LYS A 98 -5.56 17.53 -5.91
N GLY A 99 -4.67 17.95 -6.80
CA GLY A 99 -3.23 17.72 -6.68
C GLY A 99 -2.83 16.26 -6.50
N GLU A 100 -1.79 16.02 -5.72
CA GLU A 100 -1.19 14.68 -5.57
C GLU A 100 -2.14 13.67 -4.91
N LEU A 101 -2.92 14.08 -3.90
CA LEU A 101 -3.82 13.16 -3.21
C LEU A 101 -4.98 12.71 -4.11
N LEU A 102 -5.48 13.58 -5.00
CA LEU A 102 -6.42 13.18 -6.04
C LEU A 102 -5.79 12.15 -6.96
N MET A 103 -4.59 12.42 -7.49
CA MET A 103 -3.91 11.50 -8.41
C MET A 103 -3.66 10.13 -7.76
N ARG A 104 -3.26 10.12 -6.49
CA ARG A 104 -3.08 8.89 -5.70
C ARG A 104 -4.41 8.16 -5.48
N SER A 105 -5.48 8.89 -5.15
CA SER A 105 -6.84 8.35 -5.05
C SER A 105 -7.28 7.67 -6.35
N MET A 106 -6.99 8.29 -7.51
CA MET A 106 -7.28 7.71 -8.82
C MET A 106 -6.50 6.43 -9.07
N GLY A 107 -5.22 6.40 -8.72
CA GLY A 107 -4.43 5.17 -8.77
C GLY A 107 -5.05 4.02 -7.97
N TYR A 108 -5.61 4.30 -6.79
CA TYR A 108 -6.34 3.30 -6.01
C TYR A 108 -7.68 2.91 -6.64
N THR A 109 -8.44 3.85 -7.19
CA THR A 109 -9.68 3.53 -7.95
C THR A 109 -9.37 2.55 -9.08
N GLU A 110 -8.35 2.82 -9.89
CA GLU A 110 -7.95 1.92 -10.97
C GLU A 110 -7.45 0.57 -10.44
N ALA A 111 -6.75 0.55 -9.30
CA ALA A 111 -6.34 -0.70 -8.68
C ALA A 111 -7.54 -1.58 -8.27
N TYR A 112 -8.61 -1.01 -7.73
CA TYR A 112 -9.84 -1.75 -7.38
C TYR A 112 -10.59 -2.23 -8.64
N ARG A 113 -10.58 -1.44 -9.73
CA ARG A 113 -11.22 -1.82 -11.00
C ARG A 113 -10.62 -3.05 -11.67
N LYS A 114 -9.39 -3.45 -11.31
CA LYS A 114 -8.75 -4.66 -11.85
C LYS A 114 -9.54 -5.94 -11.56
N ASN A 115 -10.27 -5.99 -10.45
CA ASN A 115 -11.18 -7.09 -10.13
C ASN A 115 -12.42 -6.54 -9.43
N VAL A 116 -13.41 -6.13 -10.22
CA VAL A 116 -14.60 -5.40 -9.74
C VAL A 116 -15.39 -6.22 -8.73
N ASP A 117 -15.74 -7.46 -9.07
CA ASP A 117 -16.61 -8.29 -8.22
C ASP A 117 -15.96 -8.59 -6.87
N GLU A 118 -14.67 -8.98 -6.89
CA GLU A 118 -13.93 -9.24 -5.65
C GLU A 118 -13.77 -7.96 -4.81
N SER A 119 -13.46 -6.84 -5.44
CA SER A 119 -13.27 -5.57 -4.76
C SER A 119 -14.57 -5.05 -4.16
N CYS A 120 -15.71 -5.18 -4.85
CA CYS A 120 -17.02 -4.83 -4.30
C CYS A 120 -17.41 -5.71 -3.12
N ARG A 121 -17.17 -7.02 -3.20
CA ARG A 121 -17.40 -7.94 -2.07
C ARG A 121 -16.55 -7.54 -0.86
N LYS A 122 -15.24 -7.31 -1.07
CA LYS A 122 -14.32 -6.88 0.00
C LYS A 122 -14.70 -5.52 0.57
N ALA A 123 -15.19 -4.59 -0.27
CA ALA A 123 -15.69 -3.31 0.19
C ALA A 123 -16.84 -3.50 1.19
N GLN A 124 -17.82 -4.36 0.88
CA GLN A 124 -18.90 -4.66 1.84
C GLN A 124 -18.44 -5.39 3.09
N GLU A 125 -17.53 -6.34 2.99
CA GLU A 125 -17.03 -7.07 4.16
C GLU A 125 -16.29 -6.14 5.14
N MET A 126 -15.50 -5.21 4.61
CA MET A 126 -14.61 -4.36 5.41
C MET A 126 -15.28 -3.07 5.88
N PHE A 127 -16.14 -2.50 5.04
CA PHE A 127 -16.66 -1.14 5.17
C PHE A 127 -18.19 -1.09 5.18
N GLY A 128 -18.86 -2.24 5.07
CA GLY A 128 -20.30 -2.38 5.27
C GLY A 128 -20.77 -1.84 6.62
N GLU A 129 -22.08 -1.83 6.84
CA GLU A 129 -22.69 -1.40 8.12
C GLU A 129 -22.10 -2.11 9.35
N LYS A 130 -21.73 -3.39 9.19
CA LYS A 130 -21.09 -4.23 10.21
C LYS A 130 -19.61 -4.52 9.90
N GLY A 131 -19.01 -3.75 9.00
CA GLY A 131 -17.64 -3.93 8.54
C GLY A 131 -16.61 -3.69 9.65
N LYS A 132 -15.44 -4.32 9.53
CA LYS A 132 -14.41 -4.31 10.58
C LYS A 132 -13.42 -3.14 10.53
N ALA A 133 -13.33 -2.42 9.41
CA ALA A 133 -12.35 -1.34 9.24
C ALA A 133 -12.96 0.03 9.55
N ILE A 134 -13.96 0.44 8.76
CA ILE A 134 -14.73 1.67 8.98
C ILE A 134 -16.20 1.30 8.79
N PRO A 135 -16.91 0.91 9.85
CA PRO A 135 -18.31 0.53 9.77
C PRO A 135 -19.16 1.66 9.17
N GLY A 136 -20.07 1.28 8.28
CA GLY A 136 -21.05 2.16 7.64
C GLY A 136 -20.48 3.07 6.55
N LEU A 137 -19.23 2.89 6.12
CA LEU A 137 -18.68 3.68 5.02
C LEU A 137 -19.23 3.25 3.66
N VAL A 138 -19.63 1.99 3.52
CA VAL A 138 -20.31 1.48 2.33
C VAL A 138 -21.63 0.86 2.75
N LEU A 139 -22.69 1.27 2.07
CA LEU A 139 -24.06 0.87 2.31
C LEU A 139 -24.54 -0.04 1.19
N ARG A 140 -25.48 -0.94 1.50
CA ARG A 140 -26.23 -1.64 0.45
C ARG A 140 -27.13 -0.62 -0.25
N LYS A 141 -27.21 -0.68 -1.57
CA LYS A 141 -28.22 0.07 -2.32
C LYS A 141 -29.59 -0.52 -1.97
N ALA A 142 -30.55 0.35 -1.65
CA ALA A 142 -31.95 -0.08 -1.54
C ALA A 142 -32.37 -0.64 -2.90
N SER A 143 -32.98 -1.83 -2.88
CA SER A 143 -33.51 -2.50 -4.08
C SER A 143 -34.89 -1.95 -4.43
#